data_AF-A0A2K3KCP7-F1
#
_entry.id   AF-A0A2K3KCP7-F1
#
_cell.length_a   1.000
_cell.length_b   1.000
_cell.length_c   1.000
_cell.angle_alpha   90.00
_cell.angle_beta   90.00
_cell.angle_gamma   90.00
#
_symmetry.space_group_name_H-M   'P 1'
#
loop_
_entity.id
_entity.type
_entity.pdbx_description
1 polymer ?
#
loop_
_entity_poly.entity_id
_entity_poly.type
_entity_poly.pdbx_seq_one_letter_code
_entity_poly.pdbx_strand_id
1 'polypeptide(L)'
;MSTKKKKGGNQSLIQETLSKPSIEKPSEVFLICDINVNSWMTPVFNFLNVGSLPNDKKETTKVKRRVCAYAILNGKMYHRGFSIPLLKCVEEREMNSILSEIHEGINDQHIGGRSLARKLI
;
A
#
# COMPACT_ATOMS: atom_id res chain seq x y z
N MET A 1 19.76 -44.43 32.58
CA MET A 1 20.41 -43.89 31.35
C MET A 1 19.33 -43.27 30.48
N SER A 2 19.37 -41.95 30.26
CA SER A 2 18.37 -41.21 29.48
C SER A 2 19.06 -40.63 28.23
N THR A 3 18.66 -41.08 27.04
CA THR A 3 19.19 -40.57 25.77
C THR A 3 18.24 -39.51 25.21
N LYS A 4 18.70 -38.25 25.17
CA LYS A 4 17.99 -37.15 24.52
C LYS A 4 18.23 -37.20 23.00
N LYS A 5 17.18 -37.40 22.20
CA LYS A 5 17.24 -37.32 20.73
C LYS A 5 16.93 -35.88 20.28
N LYS A 6 17.93 -35.16 19.75
CA LYS A 6 17.75 -33.84 19.13
C LYS A 6 17.05 -34.00 17.78
N LYS A 7 15.92 -33.32 17.58
CA LYS A 7 15.19 -33.27 16.29
C LYS A 7 15.57 -31.98 15.56
N GLY A 8 16.71 -31.99 14.87
CA GLY A 8 17.08 -30.93 13.93
C GLY A 8 16.40 -31.20 12.60
N GLY A 9 15.26 -30.55 12.35
CA GLY A 9 14.59 -30.60 11.06
C GLY A 9 15.12 -29.49 10.16
N ASN A 10 15.83 -29.86 9.09
CA ASN A 10 16.22 -28.91 8.05
C ASN A 10 14.97 -28.58 7.22
N GLN A 11 14.33 -27.44 7.50
CA GLN A 11 13.33 -26.89 6.58
C GLN A 11 14.08 -26.30 5.38
N SER A 12 14.07 -27.00 4.25
CA SER A 12 14.62 -26.43 3.01
C SER A 12 13.56 -25.53 2.38
N LEU A 13 13.86 -24.23 2.27
CA LEU A 13 13.04 -23.25 1.57
C LEU A 13 13.47 -23.23 0.10
N ILE A 14 12.57 -23.63 -0.81
CA ILE A 14 12.80 -23.48 -2.25
C ILE A 14 12.36 -22.05 -2.60
N GLN A 15 13.33 -21.17 -2.84
CA GLN A 15 13.10 -19.78 -3.23
C GLN A 15 13.68 -19.57 -4.63
N GLU A 16 12.84 -19.20 -5.58
CA GLU A 16 13.24 -18.79 -6.92
C GLU A 16 13.33 -17.26 -6.99
N THR A 17 14.45 -16.75 -7.48
CA THR A 17 14.64 -15.30 -7.67
C THR A 17 14.45 -14.98 -9.15
N LEU A 18 13.34 -14.34 -9.49
CA LEU A 18 13.07 -13.92 -10.85
C LEU A 18 13.90 -12.69 -11.20
N SER A 19 14.56 -12.71 -12.35
CA SER A 19 15.36 -11.60 -12.88
C SER A 19 14.51 -10.45 -13.43
N LYS A 20 13.22 -10.70 -13.65
CA LYS A 20 12.23 -9.74 -14.11
C LYS A 20 10.89 -9.95 -13.42
N PRO A 21 10.03 -8.91 -13.32
CA PRO A 21 8.72 -9.03 -12.68
C PRO A 21 7.87 -10.10 -13.37
N SER A 22 7.17 -10.92 -12.59
CA SER A 22 6.27 -11.97 -13.13
C SER A 22 5.04 -11.40 -13.86
N ILE A 23 4.76 -10.11 -13.72
CA ILE A 23 3.67 -9.41 -14.37
C ILE A 23 4.28 -8.28 -15.21
N GLU A 24 4.22 -8.42 -16.53
CA GLU A 24 4.54 -7.37 -17.51
C GLU A 24 3.26 -6.58 -17.84
N LYS A 25 2.60 -6.01 -16.83
CA LYS A 25 1.52 -5.03 -17.07
C LYS A 25 2.13 -3.65 -16.86
N PRO A 26 1.94 -2.68 -17.78
CA PRO A 26 2.19 -1.30 -17.43
C PRO A 26 1.37 -1.04 -16.16
N SER A 27 2.03 -0.55 -15.10
CA SER A 27 1.29 -0.07 -13.95
C SER A 27 0.38 1.03 -14.48
N GLU A 28 -0.90 0.73 -14.68
CA GLU A 28 -1.90 1.77 -14.87
C GLU A 28 -1.90 2.53 -13.56
N VAL A 29 -1.12 3.59 -13.55
CA VAL A 29 -0.94 4.40 -12.37
C VAL A 29 -2.25 5.15 -12.22
N PHE A 30 -3.24 4.61 -11.49
CA PHE A 30 -4.47 5.36 -11.17
C PHE A 30 -4.08 6.77 -10.71
N LEU A 31 -4.61 7.78 -11.37
CA LEU A 31 -4.27 9.16 -11.12
C LEU A 31 -5.14 9.61 -9.95
N ILE A 32 -4.54 9.78 -8.77
CA ILE A 32 -5.20 10.49 -7.66
C ILE A 32 -5.12 11.99 -7.96
N CYS A 33 -5.75 12.43 -9.04
CA CYS A 33 -5.90 13.86 -9.33
C CYS A 33 -7.10 14.45 -8.57
N ASP A 34 -7.99 13.59 -8.04
CA ASP A 34 -9.25 14.00 -7.42
C ASP A 34 -9.32 13.63 -5.93
N ILE A 35 -8.37 14.10 -5.11
CA ILE A 35 -8.56 14.03 -3.66
C ILE A 35 -9.78 14.91 -3.32
N ASN A 36 -10.82 14.31 -2.76
CA ASN A 36 -12.04 15.03 -2.41
C ASN A 36 -11.69 16.13 -1.39
N VAL A 37 -12.16 17.36 -1.59
CA VAL A 37 -11.88 18.50 -0.69
C VAL A 37 -12.26 18.23 0.77
N ASN A 38 -13.24 17.35 1.01
CA ASN A 38 -13.70 16.92 2.33
C ASN A 38 -12.97 15.68 2.86
N SER A 39 -12.08 15.08 2.07
CA SER A 39 -11.25 13.95 2.46
C SER A 39 -10.27 14.35 3.56
N TRP A 40 -10.05 13.42 4.49
CA TRP A 40 -9.01 13.58 5.51
C TRP A 40 -7.60 13.65 4.89
N MET A 41 -7.44 13.19 3.64
CA MET A 41 -6.18 13.22 2.89
C MET A 41 -5.83 14.62 2.41
N THR A 42 -6.82 15.46 2.10
CA THR A 42 -6.64 16.83 1.57
C THR A 42 -5.67 17.68 2.38
N PRO A 43 -5.83 17.84 3.71
CA PRO A 43 -4.90 18.66 4.47
C PRO A 43 -3.49 18.05 4.58
N VAL A 44 -3.35 16.72 4.46
CA VAL A 44 -2.04 16.04 4.43
C VAL A 44 -1.35 16.27 3.08
N PHE A 45 -2.09 16.11 1.99
CA PHE A 45 -1.62 16.36 0.63
C PHE A 45 -1.21 17.82 0.44
N ASN A 46 -2.03 18.78 0.86
CA ASN A 46 -1.72 20.20 0.74
C ASN A 46 -0.47 20.59 1.52
N PHE A 47 -0.27 20.02 2.70
CA PHE A 47 0.94 20.25 3.47
C PHE A 47 2.18 19.69 2.77
N LEU A 48 2.10 18.47 2.23
CA LEU A 48 3.20 17.83 1.51
C LEU A 48 3.51 18.49 0.15
N ASN A 49 2.49 19.02 -0.53
CA ASN A 49 2.61 19.56 -1.88
C ASN A 49 3.01 21.05 -1.90
N VAL A 50 2.38 21.86 -1.04
CA VAL A 50 2.53 23.34 -1.04
C VAL A 50 2.84 23.92 0.35
N GLY A 51 3.00 23.10 1.38
CA GLY A 51 3.35 23.56 2.74
C GLY A 51 2.18 24.17 3.53
N SER A 52 0.95 24.10 3.01
CA SER A 52 -0.22 24.73 3.65
C SER A 52 -0.73 23.92 4.84
N LEU A 53 -1.06 24.60 5.94
CA LEU A 53 -1.64 24.01 7.15
C LEU A 53 -3.05 24.55 7.43
N PRO A 54 -3.93 23.76 8.07
CA PRO A 54 -5.22 24.26 8.57
C PRO A 54 -5.04 25.34 9.64
N ASN A 55 -5.96 26.31 9.70
CA ASN A 55 -5.90 27.38 10.70
C ASN A 55 -6.16 26.88 12.14
N ASP A 56 -6.90 25.78 12.27
CA ASP A 56 -7.14 25.12 13.55
C ASP A 56 -5.85 24.44 14.06
N LYS A 57 -5.41 24.80 15.27
CA LYS A 57 -4.21 24.24 15.93
C LYS A 57 -4.29 22.73 16.16
N LYS A 58 -5.46 22.21 16.51
CA LYS A 58 -5.72 20.78 16.73
C LYS A 58 -5.58 20.03 15.42
N GLU A 59 -6.16 20.56 14.34
CA GLU A 59 -6.04 19.95 13.01
C GLU A 59 -4.61 20.05 12.47
N THR A 60 -3.93 21.18 12.63
CA THR A 60 -2.50 21.32 12.31
C THR A 60 -1.65 20.25 13.00
N THR A 61 -1.91 19.99 14.29
CA THR A 61 -1.17 18.96 15.03
C THR A 61 -1.43 17.56 14.47
N LYS A 62 -2.68 17.25 14.11
CA LYS A 62 -3.04 15.97 13.47
C LYS A 62 -2.36 15.82 12.12
N VAL A 63 -2.38 16.85 11.28
CA VAL A 63 -1.73 16.85 9.95
C VAL A 63 -0.24 16.59 10.10
N LYS A 64 0.47 17.36 10.95
CA LYS A 64 1.90 17.17 11.18
C LYS A 64 2.26 15.74 11.62
N ARG A 65 1.45 15.15 12.50
CA ARG A 65 1.64 13.75 12.93
C ARG A 65 1.45 12.75 11.78
N ARG A 66 0.44 12.97 10.94
CA ARG A 66 0.13 12.08 9.80
C ARG A 66 1.22 12.15 8.74
N VAL A 67 1.69 13.35 8.40
CA VAL A 67 2.61 13.61 7.28
C VAL A 67 3.87 12.74 7.32
N CYS A 68 4.39 12.42 8.50
CA CYS A 68 5.57 11.55 8.64
C CYS A 68 5.39 10.17 7.97
N ALA A 69 4.16 9.69 7.88
CA ALA A 69 3.81 8.41 7.27
C ALA A 69 3.51 8.51 5.77
N TYR A 70 3.63 9.67 5.12
CA TYR A 70 3.27 9.84 3.71
C TYR A 70 4.36 10.51 2.87
N ALA A 71 4.33 10.26 1.56
CA ALA A 71 5.14 10.93 0.55
C ALA A 71 4.30 11.27 -0.68
N ILE A 72 4.70 12.32 -1.40
CA ILE A 72 4.20 12.59 -2.75
C ILE A 72 5.27 12.16 -3.76
N LEU A 73 4.88 11.33 -4.72
CA LEU A 73 5.71 10.94 -5.87
C LEU A 73 4.88 11.10 -7.14
N ASN A 74 5.40 11.86 -8.12
CA ASN A 74 4.71 12.15 -9.38
C ASN A 74 3.26 12.65 -9.18
N GLY A 75 3.04 13.52 -8.21
CA GLY A 75 1.72 14.08 -7.88
C GLY A 75 0.79 13.14 -7.13
N LYS A 76 1.22 11.94 -6.74
CA LYS A 76 0.39 10.93 -6.07
C LYS A 76 0.84 10.72 -4.63
N MET A 77 -0.12 10.57 -3.72
CA MET A 77 0.15 10.34 -2.30
C MET A 77 0.34 8.85 -2.02
N TYR A 78 1.39 8.53 -1.27
CA TYR A 78 1.74 7.17 -0.86
C TYR A 78 1.95 7.10 0.65
N HIS A 79 1.53 6.01 1.26
CA HIS A 79 1.83 5.66 2.64
C HIS A 79 3.19 4.96 2.72
N ARG A 80 4.05 5.47 3.62
CA ARG A 80 5.34 4.90 4.02
C ARG A 80 5.06 3.78 5.01
N GLY A 81 4.91 2.56 4.49
CA GLY A 81 4.76 1.36 5.31
C GLY A 81 6.07 0.91 5.94
N PHE A 82 5.99 -0.11 6.81
CA PHE A 82 7.15 -0.87 7.26
C PHE A 82 7.73 -1.78 6.15
N SER A 83 6.94 -2.04 5.12
CA SER A 83 7.31 -2.83 3.94
C SER A 83 8.10 -1.97 2.93
N ILE A 84 9.04 -2.61 2.24
CA ILE A 84 9.94 -1.97 1.24
C ILE A 84 9.18 -1.25 0.09
N PRO A 85 8.01 -1.71 -0.40
CA PRO A 85 7.23 -0.93 -1.38
C PRO A 85 6.31 0.10 -0.71
N LEU A 86 6.28 1.32 -1.29
CA LEU A 86 5.31 2.36 -0.95
C LEU A 86 3.88 1.92 -1.32
N LEU A 87 2.94 2.09 -0.39
CA LEU A 87 1.53 1.77 -0.63
C LEU A 87 0.82 3.01 -1.17
N LYS A 88 0.10 2.87 -2.28
CA LYS A 88 -0.61 3.99 -2.89
C LYS A 88 -1.89 4.28 -2.12
N CYS A 89 -2.13 5.55 -1.80
CA CYS A 89 -3.40 5.97 -1.21
C CYS A 89 -4.47 6.01 -2.30
N VAL A 90 -5.70 5.61 -1.99
CA VAL A 90 -6.81 5.62 -2.96
C VAL A 90 -8.02 6.25 -2.29
N GLU A 91 -8.78 7.05 -3.04
CA GLU A 91 -10.04 7.60 -2.56
C GLU A 91 -11.11 6.50 -2.53
N GLU A 92 -12.07 6.65 -1.62
CA GLU A 92 -13.11 5.63 -1.39
C GLU A 92 -13.90 5.31 -2.67
N ARG A 93 -14.14 6.31 -3.52
CA ARG A 93 -14.80 6.17 -4.82
C ARG A 93 -14.05 5.24 -5.79
N GLU A 94 -12.73 5.18 -5.71
CA GLU A 94 -11.89 4.33 -6.56
C GLU A 94 -11.72 2.93 -5.99
N MET A 95 -11.96 2.76 -4.68
CA MET A 95 -11.79 1.48 -3.97
C MET A 95 -12.65 0.37 -4.59
N ASN A 96 -13.90 0.67 -4.95
CA ASN A 96 -14.80 -0.32 -5.52
C ASN A 96 -14.31 -0.83 -6.89
N SER A 97 -13.77 0.06 -7.74
CA SER A 97 -13.19 -0.34 -9.03
C SER A 97 -11.99 -1.27 -8.82
N ILE A 98 -11.10 -0.90 -7.90
CA ILE A 98 -9.91 -1.69 -7.56
C ILE A 98 -10.31 -3.07 -7.04
N LEU A 99 -11.31 -3.14 -6.15
CA LEU A 99 -11.81 -4.40 -5.61
C LEU A 99 -12.47 -5.27 -6.69
N SER A 100 -13.21 -4.67 -7.62
CA SER A 100 -13.79 -5.39 -8.76
C SER A 100 -12.73 -5.93 -9.71
N GLU A 101 -11.74 -5.13 -10.10
CA GLU A 101 -10.61 -5.58 -10.93
C GLU A 101 -9.81 -6.71 -10.27
N ILE A 102 -9.63 -6.61 -8.96
CA ILE A 102 -9.05 -7.65 -8.13
C ILE A 102 -9.85 -8.94 -8.23
N HIS A 103 -11.17 -8.85 -8.05
CA HIS A 103 -12.07 -10.00 -8.06
C HIS A 103 -12.11 -10.66 -9.45
N GLU A 104 -12.23 -9.88 -10.51
CA GLU A 104 -12.22 -10.35 -11.90
C GLU A 104 -10.86 -10.96 -12.27
N GLY A 105 -9.75 -10.32 -11.87
CA GLY A 105 -8.41 -10.86 -12.07
C GLY A 105 -8.14 -12.17 -11.28
N ILE A 106 -8.75 -12.34 -10.10
CA ILE A 106 -8.75 -13.61 -9.35
C ILE A 106 -9.55 -14.68 -10.09
N ASN A 107 -10.63 -14.29 -10.78
CA ASN A 107 -11.47 -15.20 -11.52
C ASN A 107 -10.75 -15.74 -12.78
N ASP A 108 -9.88 -14.94 -13.39
CA ASP A 108 -9.08 -15.33 -14.57
C ASP A 108 -7.73 -15.98 -14.24
N GLN A 109 -7.11 -15.64 -13.10
CA GLN A 109 -5.85 -16.24 -12.63
C GLN A 109 -6.08 -16.75 -11.22
N HIS A 110 -6.08 -18.06 -10.98
CA HIS A 110 -6.34 -18.72 -9.69
C HIS A 110 -5.33 -18.38 -8.56
N ILE A 111 -5.09 -17.10 -8.28
CA ILE A 111 -4.38 -16.60 -7.13
C ILE A 111 -5.42 -16.49 -6.01
N GLY A 112 -5.39 -17.41 -5.05
CA GLY A 112 -6.36 -17.43 -3.97
C GLY A 112 -6.47 -16.09 -3.22
N GLY A 113 -7.69 -15.64 -2.91
CA GLY A 113 -7.99 -14.29 -2.41
C GLY A 113 -7.17 -13.80 -1.21
N ARG A 114 -6.65 -14.72 -0.37
CA ARG A 114 -5.72 -14.41 0.73
C ARG A 114 -4.41 -13.78 0.29
N SER A 115 -3.90 -14.13 -0.90
CA SER A 115 -2.65 -13.56 -1.43
C SER A 115 -2.85 -12.15 -1.99
N LEU A 116 -4.05 -11.83 -2.46
CA LEU A 116 -4.36 -10.49 -2.96
C LEU A 116 -4.77 -9.53 -1.83
N ALA A 117 -5.48 -10.02 -0.80
CA ALA A 117 -5.76 -9.23 0.40
C ALA A 117 -4.48 -8.69 1.05
N ARG A 118 -3.37 -9.44 1.01
CA ARG A 118 -2.05 -8.98 1.46
C ARG A 118 -1.45 -7.83 0.65
N LYS A 119 -1.93 -7.56 -0.56
CA LYS A 119 -1.51 -6.39 -1.37
C LYS A 119 -2.27 -5.11 -0.99
N LEU A 120 -3.33 -5.23 -0.19
CA LEU A 120 -4.20 -4.11 0.24
C LEU A 120 -3.90 -3.63 1.68
N ILE A 121 -3.00 -4.31 2.41
CA ILE A 121 -2.64 -4.02 3.82
C ILE A 121 -1.28 -3.32 3.89
#